data_AF-A0A0U2U2B3-F1
#
_entry.id   AF-A0A0U2U2B3-F1
#
_cell.length_a   1.000
_cell.length_b   1.000
_cell.length_c   1.000
_cell.angle_alpha   90.00
_cell.angle_beta   90.00
_cell.angle_gamma   90.00
#
_symmetry.space_group_name_H-M   'P 1'
#
loop_
_entity.id
_entity.type
_entity.pdbx_description
1 polymer ?
#
loop_
_entity_poly.entity_id
_entity_poly.type
_entity_poly.pdbx_seq_one_letter_code
_entity_poly.pdbx_strand_id
1 'polypeptide(L)'
;MSGILKRPSRWFKWSLLILLAIALGFMIYISYMYWMIRSTTIEDIVQRQHVQEDNGKLKEPESTSPILGNTLEKANEFANKPISKQDAMDAAAILLNSGLSMRDIYFLLGQATDKLNNEEKQHIRDLLLQKLSQQEIDALKAITGKYGKNLIILDPNYPIELVGVYDEEERKKIKKELEARKKQQSSTEEPPTQSTSAPPEAAPSAPSANQRDPKSGITAEIENKYRAELEKLKNTCQAEANGIVNEISAAMDDQEQLDNDALQTIKDKYFKKIADAEKRCSGQVDRIIQNAKQELRDAGLNDTGPNAWKQEYESLKSQAQSKALSRLQNS
;
A
#
# COMPACT_ATOMS: atom_id res chain seq x y z
N MET A 1 -34.34 41.41 26.38
CA MET A 1 -33.36 40.70 27.25
C MET A 1 -31.97 41.00 26.73
N SER A 2 -31.27 41.97 27.32
CA SER A 2 -29.92 42.34 26.93
C SER A 2 -28.93 41.43 27.67
N GLY A 3 -28.34 40.48 26.96
CA GLY A 3 -27.32 39.58 27.51
C GLY A 3 -26.02 40.33 27.76
N ILE A 4 -25.62 40.44 29.03
CA ILE A 4 -24.34 41.01 29.45
C ILE A 4 -23.24 40.01 29.09
N LEU A 5 -22.53 40.26 27.99
CA LEU A 5 -21.32 39.52 27.64
C LEU A 5 -20.21 39.90 28.64
N LYS A 6 -19.93 39.02 29.59
CA LYS A 6 -18.80 39.16 30.52
C LYS A 6 -17.50 39.23 29.72
N ARG A 7 -16.73 40.30 29.91
CA ARG A 7 -15.38 40.43 29.32
C ARG A 7 -14.50 39.28 29.81
N PRO A 8 -13.85 38.52 28.92
CA PRO A 8 -12.98 37.42 29.33
C PRO A 8 -11.81 37.97 30.15
N SER A 9 -11.48 37.27 31.24
CA SER A 9 -10.39 37.66 32.13
C SER A 9 -9.07 37.68 31.38
N ARG A 10 -8.13 38.54 31.79
CA ARG A 10 -6.81 38.64 31.16
C ARG A 10 -6.06 37.30 31.19
N TRP A 11 -6.30 36.48 32.22
CA TRP A 11 -5.73 35.14 32.33
C TRP A 11 -6.19 34.20 31.21
N PHE A 12 -7.47 34.26 30.83
CA PHE A 12 -8.01 33.45 29.73
C PHE A 12 -7.39 33.81 28.37
N LYS A 13 -6.97 35.06 28.17
CA LYS A 13 -6.30 35.48 26.93
C LYS A 13 -4.88 34.91 26.81
N TRP A 14 -4.17 34.80 27.93
CA TRP A 14 -2.81 34.22 27.96
C TRP A 14 -2.83 32.71 27.80
N SER A 15 -3.79 32.00 28.44
CA SER A 15 -3.92 30.55 28.26
C SER A 15 -4.27 30.16 26.82
N LEU A 16 -5.15 30.93 26.17
CA LEU A 16 -5.50 30.73 24.76
C LEU A 16 -4.27 30.89 23.84
N LEU A 17 -3.43 31.89 24.07
CA LEU A 17 -2.21 32.13 23.29
C LEU A 17 -1.20 30.98 23.43
N ILE A 18 -1.02 30.46 24.65
CA ILE A 18 -0.12 29.33 24.91
C ILE A 18 -0.64 28.06 24.23
N LEU A 19 -1.93 27.76 24.34
CA LEU A 19 -2.55 26.61 23.66
C LEU A 19 -2.37 26.69 22.14
N LEU A 20 -2.53 27.88 21.56
CA LEU A 20 -2.37 28.10 20.13
C LEU A 20 -0.90 27.94 19.68
N ALA A 21 0.06 28.39 20.50
CA ALA A 21 1.48 28.18 20.25
C ALA A 21 1.89 26.70 20.33
N ILE A 22 1.36 25.94 21.30
CA ILE A 22 1.60 24.49 21.43
C ILE A 22 1.01 23.76 20.22
N ALA A 23 -0.23 24.07 19.84
CA ALA A 23 -0.87 23.48 18.67
C ALA A 23 -0.08 23.76 17.38
N LEU A 24 0.48 24.97 17.22
CA LEU A 24 1.33 25.32 16.09
C LEU A 24 2.64 24.52 16.10
N GLY A 25 3.31 24.41 17.24
CA GLY A 25 4.53 23.63 17.40
C GLY A 25 4.32 22.15 17.06
N PHE A 26 3.19 21.59 17.47
CA PHE A 26 2.82 20.21 17.18
C PHE A 26 2.55 19.99 15.68
N MET A 27 1.85 20.92 15.01
CA MET A 27 1.63 20.87 13.55
C MET A 27 2.95 20.95 12.76
N ILE A 28 3.90 21.78 13.21
CA ILE A 28 5.25 21.85 12.62
C ILE A 28 5.98 20.52 12.81
N TYR A 29 5.92 19.93 14.01
CA TYR A 29 6.55 18.65 14.31
C TYR A 29 5.99 17.50 13.45
N ILE A 30 4.66 17.42 13.28
CA ILE A 30 4.03 16.40 12.43
C ILE A 30 4.40 16.61 10.97
N SER A 31 4.39 17.86 10.50
CA SER A 31 4.79 18.19 9.13
C SER A 31 6.26 17.80 8.88
N TYR A 32 7.12 18.00 9.87
CA TYR A 32 8.51 17.55 9.85
C TYR A 32 8.63 16.03 9.85
N MET A 33 7.88 15.31 10.70
CA MET A 33 7.85 13.84 10.72
C MET A 33 7.33 13.26 9.39
N TYR A 34 6.27 13.83 8.84
CA TYR A 34 5.72 13.45 7.54
C TYR A 34 6.72 13.72 6.41
N TRP A 35 7.39 14.89 6.46
CA TRP A 35 8.45 15.21 5.53
C TRP A 35 9.63 14.24 5.66
N MET A 36 10.07 13.89 6.87
CA MET A 36 11.16 12.94 7.12
C MET A 36 10.82 11.53 6.60
N ILE A 37 9.61 11.04 6.85
CA ILE A 37 9.15 9.73 6.36
C ILE A 37 9.11 9.72 4.83
N ARG A 38 8.63 10.80 4.21
CA ARG A 38 8.55 10.92 2.74
C ARG A 38 9.90 11.21 2.07
N SER A 39 10.81 11.90 2.76
CA SER A 39 12.12 12.27 2.25
C SER A 39 13.14 11.15 2.39
N THR A 40 12.86 10.12 3.19
CA THR A 40 13.69 8.92 3.25
C THR A 40 13.44 8.12 1.98
N THR A 41 14.20 8.43 0.94
CA THR A 41 14.10 7.73 -0.33
C THR A 41 14.79 6.35 -0.23
N ILE A 42 14.51 5.47 -1.18
CA ILE A 42 15.15 4.14 -1.21
C ILE A 42 16.66 4.27 -1.28
N GLU A 43 17.17 5.30 -1.96
CA GLU A 43 18.60 5.60 -2.07
C GLU A 43 19.24 5.81 -0.69
N ASP A 44 18.58 6.53 0.22
CA ASP A 44 19.05 6.74 1.59
C ASP A 44 19.10 5.41 2.38
N ILE A 45 18.12 4.53 2.19
CA ILE A 45 18.08 3.21 2.83
C ILE A 45 19.24 2.35 2.32
N VAL A 46 19.42 2.28 1.00
CA VAL A 46 20.50 1.52 0.36
C VAL A 46 21.87 2.06 0.79
N GLN A 47 22.02 3.39 0.86
CA GLN A 47 23.27 4.02 1.30
C GLN A 47 23.57 3.74 2.77
N ARG A 48 22.56 3.80 3.66
CA ARG A 48 22.73 3.40 5.07
C ARG A 48 23.13 1.94 5.21
N GLN A 49 22.57 1.05 4.40
CA GLN A 49 22.94 -0.37 4.43
C GLN A 49 24.41 -0.57 4.07
N HIS A 50 24.92 0.11 3.04
CA HIS A 50 26.34 0.06 2.69
C HIS A 50 27.25 0.59 3.81
N VAL A 51 26.91 1.72 4.44
CA VAL A 51 27.72 2.30 5.52
C VAL A 51 27.74 1.42 6.79
N GLN A 52 26.66 0.68 7.04
CA GLN A 52 26.53 -0.18 8.22
C GLN A 52 27.33 -1.48 8.10
N GLU A 53 27.55 -2.00 6.87
CA GLU A 53 28.44 -3.14 6.64
C GLU A 53 29.90 -2.80 6.99
N ASP A 54 30.32 -1.55 6.78
CA ASP A 54 31.71 -1.12 7.03
C ASP A 54 32.02 -0.75 8.49
N ASN A 55 31.01 -0.32 9.28
CA ASN A 55 31.23 0.24 10.62
C ASN A 55 30.55 -0.58 11.73
N GLY A 56 30.90 -1.86 11.83
CA GLY A 56 30.36 -2.80 12.82
C GLY A 56 30.19 -2.19 14.23
N LYS A 57 28.93 -2.21 14.72
CA LYS A 57 28.37 -1.65 15.98
C LYS A 57 27.94 -0.17 15.91
N LEU A 58 26.73 0.06 15.39
CA LEU A 58 25.93 1.23 15.74
C LEU A 58 25.17 0.97 17.05
N LYS A 59 25.13 1.98 17.95
CA LYS A 59 24.28 1.97 19.15
C LYS A 59 22.80 1.93 18.74
N GLU A 60 22.07 0.98 19.32
CA GLU A 60 20.65 0.76 19.05
C GLU A 60 19.80 1.92 19.63
N PRO A 61 18.85 2.49 18.88
CA PRO A 61 17.94 3.51 19.44
C PRO A 61 17.00 2.88 20.49
N GLU A 62 16.90 3.55 21.64
CA GLU A 62 16.31 2.98 22.86
C GLU A 62 14.78 3.07 22.94
N SER A 63 14.10 3.76 22.02
CA SER A 63 12.64 3.95 22.08
C SER A 63 11.98 3.57 20.76
N THR A 64 11.17 2.51 20.79
CA THR A 64 10.29 2.10 19.70
C THR A 64 8.85 2.24 20.13
N SER A 65 8.00 2.65 19.18
CA SER A 65 6.55 2.61 19.36
C SER A 65 6.11 1.20 19.77
N PRO A 66 5.21 1.04 20.76
CA PRO A 66 4.70 -0.27 21.21
C PRO A 66 4.16 -1.14 20.08
N ILE A 67 3.67 -0.52 19.00
CA ILE A 67 3.06 -1.18 17.86
C ILE A 67 4.07 -2.08 17.11
N LEU A 68 5.33 -1.66 17.02
CA LEU A 68 6.37 -2.44 16.34
C LEU A 68 6.98 -3.51 17.25
N GLY A 69 6.82 -3.42 18.58
CA GLY A 69 7.38 -4.38 19.52
C GLY A 69 6.87 -5.79 19.25
N ASN A 70 5.55 -5.96 19.19
CA ASN A 70 4.93 -7.27 19.00
C ASN A 70 5.19 -7.87 17.61
N THR A 71 5.24 -7.04 16.56
CA THR A 71 5.55 -7.54 15.21
C THR A 71 7.02 -7.89 15.05
N LEU A 72 7.92 -7.11 15.67
CA LEU A 72 9.35 -7.39 15.69
C LEU A 72 9.66 -8.66 16.47
N GLU A 73 9.00 -8.88 17.62
CA GLU A 73 9.15 -10.10 18.42
C GLU A 73 8.74 -11.35 17.61
N LYS A 74 7.57 -11.32 16.96
CA LYS A 74 7.17 -12.41 16.05
C LYS A 74 8.15 -12.59 14.90
N ALA A 75 8.61 -11.50 14.27
CA ALA A 75 9.56 -11.59 13.18
C ALA A 75 10.91 -12.20 13.63
N ASN A 76 11.32 -11.94 14.87
CA ASN A 76 12.51 -12.55 15.49
C ASN A 76 12.37 -14.07 15.68
N GLU A 77 11.17 -14.59 15.92
CA GLU A 77 10.93 -16.05 16.01
C GLU A 77 11.21 -16.76 14.68
N PHE A 78 10.96 -16.09 13.56
CA PHE A 78 11.22 -16.67 12.24
C PHE A 78 12.66 -16.45 11.80
N ALA A 79 13.31 -15.35 12.20
CA ALA A 79 14.65 -14.99 11.78
C ALA A 79 15.74 -15.86 12.44
N ASN A 80 16.87 -16.05 11.75
CA ASN A 80 18.02 -16.78 12.34
C ASN A 80 18.82 -15.90 13.32
N LYS A 81 18.56 -14.59 13.34
CA LYS A 81 19.22 -13.58 14.17
C LYS A 81 18.20 -12.51 14.58
N PRO A 82 18.37 -11.85 15.75
CA PRO A 82 17.54 -10.72 16.14
C PRO A 82 17.57 -9.62 15.08
N ILE A 83 16.39 -9.19 14.65
CA ILE A 83 16.17 -8.13 13.67
C ILE A 83 16.46 -6.79 14.33
N SER A 84 17.37 -6.01 13.72
CA SER A 84 17.65 -4.65 14.15
C SER A 84 16.41 -3.78 13.98
N LYS A 85 16.13 -2.94 14.99
CA LYS A 85 15.03 -1.96 14.93
C LYS A 85 15.11 -1.07 13.69
N GLN A 86 16.33 -0.67 13.30
CA GLN A 86 16.54 0.19 12.14
C GLN A 86 16.14 -0.54 10.85
N ASP A 87 16.55 -1.80 10.69
CA ASP A 87 16.21 -2.62 9.52
C ASP A 87 14.70 -2.91 9.46
N ALA A 88 14.05 -3.11 10.60
CA ALA A 88 12.59 -3.27 10.67
C ALA A 88 11.85 -2.00 10.24
N MET A 89 12.35 -0.82 10.65
CA MET A 89 11.82 0.47 10.23
C MET A 89 12.05 0.72 8.73
N ASP A 90 13.24 0.42 8.22
CA ASP A 90 13.55 0.56 6.79
C ASP A 90 12.68 -0.39 5.94
N ALA A 91 12.48 -1.63 6.38
CA ALA A 91 11.57 -2.57 5.71
C ALA A 91 10.10 -2.08 5.73
N ALA A 92 9.62 -1.56 6.87
CA ALA A 92 8.29 -0.98 6.97
C ALA A 92 8.14 0.26 6.07
N ALA A 93 9.14 1.12 6.03
CA ALA A 93 9.15 2.32 5.17
C ALA A 93 9.10 1.94 3.69
N ILE A 94 9.86 0.93 3.26
CA ILE A 94 9.77 0.39 1.89
C ILE A 94 8.33 -0.04 1.63
N LEU A 95 7.78 -0.97 2.42
CA LEU A 95 6.43 -1.51 2.21
C LEU A 95 5.33 -0.43 2.19
N LEU A 96 5.44 0.61 3.03
CA LEU A 96 4.49 1.72 3.05
C LEU A 96 4.61 2.64 1.82
N ASN A 97 5.81 2.79 1.26
CA ASN A 97 6.06 3.63 0.09
C ASN A 97 5.76 2.93 -1.23
N SER A 98 5.77 1.60 -1.27
CA SER A 98 5.54 0.80 -2.48
C SER A 98 4.08 0.77 -2.96
N GLY A 99 3.21 1.61 -2.41
CA GLY A 99 1.79 1.65 -2.78
C GLY A 99 1.01 0.38 -2.44
N LEU A 100 1.54 -0.44 -1.53
CA LEU A 100 0.78 -1.47 -0.83
C LEU A 100 -0.28 -0.76 0.02
N SER A 101 -1.53 -1.17 -0.14
CA SER A 101 -2.58 -0.62 0.73
C SER A 101 -2.45 -1.19 2.14
N MET A 102 -2.98 -0.49 3.15
CA MET A 102 -3.04 -1.04 4.51
C MET A 102 -3.70 -2.43 4.54
N ARG A 103 -4.73 -2.67 3.71
CA ARG A 103 -5.32 -4.00 3.54
C ARG A 103 -4.30 -5.03 3.06
N ASP A 104 -3.49 -4.70 2.06
CA ASP A 104 -2.45 -5.59 1.54
C ASP A 104 -1.43 -5.90 2.64
N ILE A 105 -0.99 -4.88 3.38
CA ILE A 105 -0.10 -5.03 4.53
C ILE A 105 -0.72 -5.93 5.59
N TYR A 106 -2.01 -5.76 5.93
CA TYR A 106 -2.70 -6.65 6.87
C TYR A 106 -2.85 -8.07 6.37
N PHE A 107 -3.17 -8.23 5.08
CA PHE A 107 -3.23 -9.54 4.47
C PHE A 107 -1.86 -10.24 4.58
N LEU A 108 -0.77 -9.54 4.27
CA LEU A 108 0.60 -10.06 4.42
C LEU A 108 0.95 -10.38 5.88
N LEU A 109 0.57 -9.51 6.83
CA LEU A 109 0.84 -9.72 8.26
C LEU A 109 0.02 -10.88 8.85
N GLY A 110 -1.24 -11.03 8.46
CA GLY A 110 -2.11 -12.11 8.93
C GLY A 110 -1.69 -13.47 8.36
N GLN A 111 -1.22 -13.49 7.12
CA GLN A 111 -0.76 -14.70 6.43
C GLN A 111 0.65 -15.15 6.84
N ALA A 112 1.42 -14.31 7.54
CA ALA A 112 2.77 -14.65 7.98
C ALA A 112 2.81 -15.78 9.04
N THR A 113 1.69 -16.06 9.71
CA THR A 113 1.61 -17.06 10.79
C THR A 113 1.05 -18.42 10.35
N ASP A 114 0.45 -18.51 9.17
CA ASP A 114 -0.26 -19.72 8.72
C ASP A 114 0.49 -20.49 7.64
N LYS A 115 0.21 -21.81 7.53
CA LYS A 115 0.69 -22.62 6.40
C LYS A 115 -0.08 -22.23 5.14
N LEU A 116 0.46 -21.27 4.41
CA LEU A 116 -0.11 -20.81 3.14
C LEU A 116 -0.19 -21.94 2.12
N ASN A 117 -1.32 -22.03 1.41
CA ASN A 117 -1.43 -22.88 0.23
C ASN A 117 -0.69 -22.25 -0.97
N ASN A 118 -0.58 -22.99 -2.08
CA ASN A 118 0.20 -22.54 -3.23
C ASN A 118 -0.47 -21.34 -3.94
N GLU A 119 -1.81 -21.30 -3.95
CA GLU A 119 -2.58 -20.20 -4.53
C GLU A 119 -2.38 -18.89 -3.76
N GLU A 120 -2.38 -18.94 -2.43
CA GLU A 120 -2.14 -17.80 -1.54
C GLU A 120 -0.70 -17.29 -1.68
N LYS A 121 0.28 -18.19 -1.71
CA LYS A 121 1.68 -17.82 -1.96
C LYS A 121 1.83 -17.13 -3.32
N GLN A 122 1.18 -17.64 -4.36
CA GLN A 122 1.21 -17.03 -5.68
C GLN A 122 0.54 -15.66 -5.67
N HIS A 123 -0.61 -15.51 -5.00
CA HIS A 123 -1.27 -14.21 -4.86
C HIS A 123 -0.39 -13.18 -4.13
N ILE A 124 0.30 -13.59 -3.06
CA ILE A 124 1.25 -12.74 -2.34
C ILE A 124 2.40 -12.32 -3.26
N ARG A 125 2.99 -13.27 -4.01
CA ARG A 125 4.04 -12.96 -4.99
C ARG A 125 3.56 -11.93 -6.00
N ASP A 126 2.40 -12.16 -6.62
CA ASP A 126 1.87 -11.29 -7.66
C ASP A 126 1.58 -9.88 -7.11
N LEU A 127 0.99 -9.80 -5.92
CA LEU A 127 0.74 -8.54 -5.23
C LEU A 127 2.03 -7.78 -4.95
N LEU A 128 3.05 -8.46 -4.41
CA LEU A 128 4.32 -7.85 -4.08
C LEU A 128 5.09 -7.42 -5.34
N LEU A 129 5.16 -8.26 -6.38
CA LEU A 129 5.82 -7.92 -7.65
C LEU A 129 5.09 -6.82 -8.43
N GLN A 130 3.77 -6.70 -8.26
CA GLN A 130 2.99 -5.63 -8.88
C GLN A 130 3.22 -4.28 -8.20
N LYS A 131 3.43 -4.27 -6.88
CA LYS A 131 3.49 -3.06 -6.06
C LYS A 131 4.91 -2.58 -5.82
N LEU A 132 5.84 -3.50 -5.61
CA LEU A 132 7.25 -3.20 -5.38
C LEU A 132 7.97 -3.01 -6.72
N SER A 133 8.73 -1.92 -6.83
CA SER A 133 9.76 -1.75 -7.84
C SER A 133 10.94 -2.71 -7.61
N GLN A 134 11.75 -2.94 -8.64
CA GLN A 134 12.92 -3.81 -8.53
C GLN A 134 13.90 -3.35 -7.45
N GLN A 135 14.10 -2.02 -7.30
CA GLN A 135 14.96 -1.46 -6.27
C GLN A 135 14.45 -1.74 -4.86
N GLU A 136 13.12 -1.66 -4.64
CA GLU A 136 12.50 -1.99 -3.35
C GLU A 136 12.63 -3.47 -3.03
N ILE A 137 12.44 -4.33 -4.04
CA ILE A 137 12.65 -5.78 -3.91
C ILE A 137 14.07 -6.09 -3.49
N ASP A 138 15.06 -5.46 -4.16
CA ASP A 138 16.48 -5.70 -3.87
C ASP A 138 16.87 -5.18 -2.49
N ALA A 139 16.36 -4.01 -2.08
CA ALA A 139 16.55 -3.47 -0.74
C ALA A 139 15.92 -4.38 0.34
N LEU A 140 14.71 -4.87 0.13
CA LEU A 140 14.07 -5.81 1.06
C LEU A 140 14.83 -7.14 1.13
N LYS A 141 15.32 -7.67 0.00
CA LYS A 141 16.17 -8.87 -0.05
C LYS A 141 17.48 -8.64 0.71
N ALA A 142 18.10 -7.48 0.56
CA ALA A 142 19.31 -7.12 1.29
C ALA A 142 19.08 -7.07 2.80
N ILE A 143 18.00 -6.42 3.27
CA ILE A 143 17.62 -6.37 4.69
C ILE A 143 17.42 -7.79 5.23
N THR A 144 16.53 -8.55 4.60
CA THR A 144 16.11 -9.86 5.08
C THR A 144 17.23 -10.91 5.00
N GLY A 145 18.10 -10.80 4.00
CA GLY A 145 19.27 -11.66 3.82
C GLY A 145 20.23 -11.65 5.01
N LYS A 146 20.42 -10.49 5.67
CA LYS A 146 21.21 -10.36 6.91
C LYS A 146 20.74 -11.30 8.03
N TYR A 147 19.43 -11.58 8.04
CA TYR A 147 18.73 -12.39 9.03
C TYR A 147 18.50 -13.84 8.58
N GLY A 148 19.14 -14.25 7.48
CA GLY A 148 19.08 -15.62 6.95
C GLY A 148 17.77 -15.94 6.22
N LYS A 149 16.97 -14.91 5.90
CA LYS A 149 15.74 -15.06 5.11
C LYS A 149 15.92 -14.32 3.79
N ASN A 150 16.11 -15.06 2.71
CA ASN A 150 15.97 -14.46 1.40
C ASN A 150 14.49 -14.46 1.04
N LEU A 151 13.94 -13.31 0.64
CA LEU A 151 12.56 -13.17 0.15
C LEU A 151 12.40 -13.87 -1.21
N ILE A 152 12.56 -15.19 -1.21
CA ILE A 152 12.54 -16.05 -2.40
C ILE A 152 11.16 -16.00 -3.09
N ILE A 153 10.10 -15.66 -2.34
CA ILE A 153 8.77 -15.42 -2.91
C ILE A 153 8.78 -14.32 -3.99
N LEU A 154 9.72 -13.36 -3.91
CA LEU A 154 9.92 -12.26 -4.86
C LEU A 154 10.81 -12.64 -6.06
N ASP A 155 11.18 -13.91 -6.23
CA ASP A 155 11.82 -14.39 -7.46
C ASP A 155 10.76 -14.99 -8.39
N PRO A 156 10.48 -14.38 -9.56
CA PRO A 156 9.50 -14.88 -10.51
C PRO A 156 9.84 -16.27 -11.06
N ASN A 157 11.13 -16.62 -11.08
CA ASN A 157 11.61 -17.89 -11.63
C ASN A 157 11.66 -19.01 -10.60
N TYR A 158 11.42 -18.71 -9.32
CA TYR A 158 11.46 -19.69 -8.26
C TYR A 158 10.12 -20.43 -8.14
N PRO A 159 10.08 -21.77 -8.11
CA PRO A 159 8.83 -22.52 -7.98
C PRO A 159 8.07 -22.17 -6.70
N ILE A 160 6.77 -21.86 -6.81
CA ILE A 160 5.97 -21.38 -5.68
C ILE A 160 5.80 -22.46 -4.60
N GLU A 161 5.79 -23.72 -5.01
CA GLU A 161 5.65 -24.90 -4.16
C GLU A 161 6.83 -25.06 -3.20
N LEU A 162 8.00 -24.53 -3.57
CA LEU A 162 9.20 -24.56 -2.75
C LEU A 162 9.30 -23.38 -1.77
N VAL A 163 8.41 -22.39 -1.88
CA VAL A 163 8.39 -21.23 -0.97
C VAL A 163 7.84 -21.67 0.39
N GLY A 164 8.58 -21.37 1.47
CA GLY A 164 8.21 -21.75 2.84
C GLY A 164 8.51 -23.20 3.23
N VAL A 165 9.14 -24.00 2.36
CA VAL A 165 9.61 -25.36 2.68
C VAL A 165 10.98 -25.25 3.35
N TYR A 166 11.02 -25.33 4.68
CA TYR A 166 12.26 -25.16 5.45
C TYR A 166 13.12 -26.42 5.51
N ASP A 167 12.51 -27.61 5.46
CA ASP A 167 13.23 -28.88 5.47
C ASP A 167 13.94 -29.13 4.13
N GLU A 168 15.24 -29.43 4.19
CA GLU A 168 16.08 -29.54 3.00
C GLU A 168 15.73 -30.80 2.18
N GLU A 169 15.37 -31.90 2.84
CA GLU A 169 15.04 -33.17 2.20
C GLU A 169 13.66 -33.10 1.53
N GLU A 170 12.67 -32.50 2.18
CA GLU A 170 11.36 -32.21 1.60
C GLU A 170 11.50 -31.28 0.39
N ARG A 171 12.33 -30.23 0.49
CA ARG A 171 12.60 -29.32 -0.63
C ARG A 171 13.24 -30.05 -1.82
N LYS A 172 14.22 -30.93 -1.59
CA LYS A 172 14.84 -31.77 -2.64
C LYS A 172 13.81 -32.69 -3.30
N LYS A 173 12.93 -33.30 -2.50
CA LYS A 173 11.86 -34.19 -2.99
C LYS A 173 10.89 -33.46 -3.91
N ILE A 174 10.37 -32.31 -3.46
CA ILE A 174 9.44 -31.48 -4.26
C ILE A 174 10.14 -30.98 -5.53
N LYS A 175 11.40 -30.53 -5.45
CA LYS A 175 12.16 -30.07 -6.62
C LYS A 175 12.31 -31.18 -7.67
N LYS A 176 12.64 -32.40 -7.24
CA LYS A 176 12.75 -33.57 -8.12
C LYS A 176 11.41 -33.93 -8.77
N GLU A 177 10.30 -33.84 -8.02
CA GLU A 177 8.95 -34.04 -8.57
C GLU A 177 8.60 -32.99 -9.63
N LEU A 178 8.88 -31.71 -9.37
CA LEU A 178 8.65 -30.62 -10.32
C LEU A 178 9.47 -30.77 -11.61
N GLU A 179 10.72 -31.19 -11.51
CA GLU A 179 11.57 -31.49 -12.67
C GLU A 179 11.02 -32.68 -13.49
N ALA A 180 10.51 -33.71 -12.83
CA ALA A 180 9.88 -34.86 -13.49
C ALA A 180 8.59 -34.44 -14.22
N ARG A 181 7.74 -33.62 -13.58
CA ARG A 181 6.51 -33.07 -14.20
C ARG A 181 6.82 -32.21 -15.42
N LYS A 182 7.82 -31.32 -15.33
CA LYS A 182 8.25 -30.49 -16.48
C LYS A 182 8.67 -31.36 -17.67
N LYS A 183 9.46 -32.42 -17.45
CA LYS A 183 9.86 -33.36 -18.52
C LYS A 183 8.68 -34.08 -19.17
N GLN A 184 7.67 -34.44 -18.39
CA GLN A 184 6.44 -35.06 -18.91
C GLN A 184 5.60 -34.08 -19.74
N GLN A 185 5.48 -32.84 -19.28
CA GLN A 185 4.69 -31.80 -19.95
C GLN A 185 5.34 -31.34 -21.27
N SER A 186 6.67 -31.19 -21.29
CA SER A 186 7.43 -30.86 -22.52
C SER A 186 7.44 -31.97 -23.57
N SER A 187 7.04 -33.21 -23.21
CA SER A 187 6.97 -34.33 -24.16
C SER A 187 5.61 -34.47 -24.84
N THR A 188 4.63 -33.59 -24.52
CA THR A 188 3.24 -33.67 -25.04
C THR A 188 2.84 -32.42 -25.84
N GLU A 189 3.72 -31.44 -26.03
CA GLU A 189 3.40 -30.20 -26.74
C GLU A 189 3.88 -30.27 -28.20
N GLU A 190 2.95 -30.64 -29.08
CA GLU A 190 3.10 -30.64 -30.54
C GLU A 190 3.31 -29.20 -31.06
N PRO A 191 4.13 -28.97 -32.11
CA PRO A 191 4.59 -27.62 -32.47
C PRO A 191 3.44 -26.71 -32.90
N PRO A 192 3.33 -25.48 -32.36
CA PRO A 192 2.33 -24.53 -32.83
C PRO A 192 2.70 -24.02 -34.22
N THR A 193 1.81 -24.28 -35.17
CA THR A 193 1.85 -23.78 -36.56
C THR A 193 1.91 -22.24 -36.56
N GLN A 194 3.04 -21.70 -37.04
CA GLN A 194 3.25 -20.27 -37.26
C GLN A 194 2.24 -19.69 -38.26
N SER A 195 1.38 -18.77 -37.81
CA SER A 195 0.60 -17.89 -38.69
C SER A 195 1.39 -16.59 -38.94
N THR A 196 1.90 -16.46 -40.16
CA THR A 196 2.55 -15.26 -40.70
C THR A 196 1.49 -14.25 -41.13
N SER A 197 1.44 -13.08 -40.49
CA SER A 197 0.64 -11.94 -40.94
C SER A 197 1.57 -10.77 -41.28
N ALA A 198 1.57 -10.38 -42.56
CA ALA A 198 2.37 -9.31 -43.13
C ALA A 198 1.84 -7.89 -42.73
N PRO A 199 2.72 -6.87 -42.64
CA PRO A 199 2.30 -5.46 -42.54
C PRO A 199 2.11 -4.81 -43.92
N PRO A 200 1.03 -4.04 -44.18
CA PRO A 200 0.98 -3.14 -45.32
C PRO A 200 1.60 -1.77 -45.02
N GLU A 201 2.33 -1.34 -46.02
CA GLU A 201 3.14 -0.14 -46.23
C GLU A 201 2.34 1.17 -46.13
N ALA A 202 2.91 2.17 -45.44
CA ALA A 202 2.32 3.47 -45.20
C ALA A 202 2.77 4.50 -46.25
N ALA A 203 1.81 5.16 -46.90
CA ALA A 203 2.03 6.38 -47.70
C ALA A 203 1.74 7.65 -46.85
N PRO A 204 2.37 8.80 -47.16
CA PRO A 204 2.31 10.00 -46.32
C PRO A 204 1.11 10.89 -46.66
N SER A 205 0.25 11.12 -45.68
CA SER A 205 -0.92 12.02 -45.79
C SER A 205 -0.55 13.48 -45.47
N ALA A 206 -0.92 14.36 -46.39
CA ALA A 206 -0.86 15.81 -46.32
C ALA A 206 -1.72 16.39 -45.17
N PRO A 207 -1.45 17.63 -44.72
CA PRO A 207 -2.14 18.24 -43.58
C PRO A 207 -3.57 18.65 -43.97
N SER A 208 -4.56 17.94 -43.43
CA SER A 208 -5.98 18.24 -43.63
C SER A 208 -6.51 19.12 -42.52
N ALA A 209 -7.16 20.22 -42.92
CA ALA A 209 -7.68 21.27 -42.07
C ALA A 209 -9.02 20.87 -41.40
N ASN A 210 -9.12 21.12 -40.09
CA ASN A 210 -10.34 21.41 -39.32
C ASN A 210 -11.64 20.69 -39.73
N GLN A 211 -11.69 19.37 -39.61
CA GLN A 211 -12.93 18.65 -39.35
C GLN A 211 -12.96 18.27 -37.85
N ARG A 212 -13.91 18.84 -37.10
CA ARG A 212 -14.22 18.39 -35.74
C ARG A 212 -14.78 16.98 -35.85
N ASP A 213 -13.99 15.98 -35.49
CA ASP A 213 -14.40 14.59 -35.44
C ASP A 213 -15.61 14.43 -34.52
N PRO A 214 -16.78 13.95 -35.00
CA PRO A 214 -17.95 13.72 -34.16
C PRO A 214 -17.68 12.74 -33.00
N LYS A 215 -16.63 11.90 -33.13
CA LYS A 215 -16.14 11.01 -32.07
C LYS A 215 -15.59 11.76 -30.84
N SER A 216 -15.13 12.99 -31.01
CA SER A 216 -14.63 13.81 -29.90
C SER A 216 -15.75 14.21 -28.92
N GLY A 217 -16.99 14.40 -29.40
CA GLY A 217 -18.12 14.77 -28.55
C GLY A 217 -18.56 13.63 -27.65
N ILE A 218 -18.68 12.43 -28.21
CA ILE A 218 -19.09 11.22 -27.48
C ILE A 218 -18.08 10.86 -26.39
N THR A 219 -16.78 10.98 -26.69
CA THR A 219 -15.72 10.73 -25.71
C THR A 219 -15.86 11.65 -24.49
N ALA A 220 -16.03 12.95 -24.72
CA ALA A 220 -16.16 13.93 -23.64
C ALA A 220 -17.42 13.71 -22.79
N GLU A 221 -18.52 13.29 -23.40
CA GLU A 221 -19.76 12.98 -22.68
C GLU A 221 -19.59 11.76 -21.75
N ILE A 222 -19.03 10.66 -22.25
CA ILE A 222 -18.73 9.46 -21.46
C ILE A 222 -17.76 9.80 -20.32
N GLU A 223 -16.68 10.53 -20.61
CA GLU A 223 -15.71 10.95 -19.60
C GLU A 223 -16.34 11.82 -18.51
N ASN A 224 -17.19 12.79 -18.87
CA ASN A 224 -17.86 13.67 -17.91
C ASN A 224 -18.83 12.89 -17.01
N LYS A 225 -19.59 11.94 -17.57
CA LYS A 225 -20.49 11.07 -16.81
C LYS A 225 -19.73 10.30 -15.74
N TYR A 226 -18.68 9.58 -16.12
CA TYR A 226 -17.94 8.74 -15.17
C TYR A 226 -17.06 9.54 -14.22
N ARG A 227 -16.55 10.70 -14.63
CA ARG A 227 -15.89 11.64 -13.71
C ARG A 227 -16.83 12.13 -12.62
N ALA A 228 -18.10 12.42 -12.95
CA ALA A 228 -19.10 12.79 -11.94
C ALA A 228 -19.43 11.64 -10.98
N GLU A 229 -19.53 10.41 -11.47
CA GLU A 229 -19.72 9.22 -10.61
C GLU A 229 -18.52 8.98 -9.67
N LEU A 230 -17.30 9.12 -10.17
CA LEU A 230 -16.08 9.02 -9.36
C LEU A 230 -15.98 10.12 -8.30
N GLU A 231 -16.36 11.35 -8.63
CA GLU A 231 -16.34 12.47 -7.68
C GLU A 231 -17.35 12.25 -6.55
N LYS A 232 -18.57 11.82 -6.89
CA LYS A 232 -19.59 11.44 -5.91
C LYS A 232 -19.11 10.29 -5.00
N LEU A 233 -18.48 9.28 -5.60
CA LEU A 233 -17.91 8.15 -4.87
C LEU A 233 -16.80 8.60 -3.93
N LYS A 234 -15.87 9.44 -4.42
CA LYS A 234 -14.80 10.04 -3.63
C LYS A 234 -15.35 10.75 -2.39
N ASN A 235 -16.36 11.60 -2.55
CA ASN A 235 -16.97 12.32 -1.43
C ASN A 235 -17.61 11.37 -0.40
N THR A 236 -18.25 10.29 -0.88
CA THR A 236 -18.85 9.27 -0.02
C THR A 236 -17.77 8.50 0.77
N CYS A 237 -16.74 8.01 0.08
CA CYS A 237 -15.62 7.29 0.69
C CYS A 237 -14.84 8.16 1.68
N GLN A 238 -14.64 9.43 1.36
CA GLN A 238 -13.98 10.39 2.25
C GLN A 238 -14.83 10.67 3.49
N ALA A 239 -16.16 10.80 3.35
CA ALA A 239 -17.06 10.95 4.49
C ALA A 239 -17.04 9.71 5.40
N GLU A 240 -17.10 8.51 4.83
CA GLU A 240 -17.02 7.24 5.57
C GLU A 240 -15.69 7.10 6.31
N ALA A 241 -14.56 7.39 5.65
CA ALA A 241 -13.24 7.37 6.28
C ALA A 241 -13.14 8.37 7.44
N ASN A 242 -13.63 9.61 7.27
CA ASN A 242 -13.67 10.60 8.35
C ASN A 242 -14.57 10.14 9.50
N GLY A 243 -15.69 9.47 9.20
CA GLY A 243 -16.58 8.89 10.20
C GLY A 243 -15.86 7.84 11.06
N ILE A 244 -15.16 6.90 10.41
CA ILE A 244 -14.38 5.87 11.12
C ILE A 244 -13.30 6.50 12.00
N VAL A 245 -12.59 7.52 11.52
CA VAL A 245 -11.57 8.23 12.32
C VAL A 245 -12.19 8.87 13.56
N ASN A 246 -13.33 9.55 13.41
CA ASN A 246 -14.01 10.17 14.55
C ASN A 246 -14.50 9.12 15.57
N GLU A 247 -14.97 7.95 15.09
CA GLU A 247 -15.35 6.85 15.98
C GLU A 247 -14.14 6.24 16.72
N ILE A 248 -12.97 6.14 16.06
CA ILE A 248 -11.73 5.70 16.71
C ILE A 248 -11.32 6.71 17.79
N SER A 249 -11.26 8.00 17.47
CA SER A 249 -10.91 9.04 18.46
C SER A 249 -11.87 9.03 19.65
N ALA A 250 -13.17 8.96 19.41
CA ALA A 250 -14.16 8.86 20.50
C ALA A 250 -13.96 7.58 21.35
N ALA A 251 -13.67 6.44 20.71
CA ALA A 251 -13.41 5.21 21.43
C ALA A 251 -12.10 5.26 22.25
N MET A 252 -11.11 6.05 21.81
CA MET A 252 -9.89 6.30 22.58
C MET A 252 -10.15 7.23 23.77
N ASP A 253 -10.93 8.30 23.56
CA ASP A 253 -11.31 9.25 24.62
C ASP A 253 -12.17 8.61 25.72
N ASP A 254 -13.02 7.64 25.36
CA ASP A 254 -13.88 6.90 26.30
C ASP A 254 -13.09 5.91 27.20
N GLN A 255 -11.82 5.62 26.90
CA GLN A 255 -10.99 4.75 27.75
C GLN A 255 -10.29 5.57 28.84
N GLU A 256 -10.70 5.35 30.10
CA GLU A 256 -10.07 5.98 31.27
C GLU A 256 -8.58 5.62 31.40
N GLN A 257 -8.20 4.40 30.97
CA GLN A 257 -6.82 3.96 30.85
C GLN A 257 -6.61 3.18 29.55
N LEU A 258 -5.75 3.71 28.68
CA LEU A 258 -5.42 3.10 27.39
C LEU A 258 -4.36 2.01 27.60
N ASP A 259 -4.80 0.85 28.08
CA ASP A 259 -3.94 -0.33 28.19
C ASP A 259 -3.81 -1.10 26.85
N ASN A 260 -2.93 -2.10 26.82
CA ASN A 260 -2.65 -2.87 25.60
C ASN A 260 -3.88 -3.64 25.10
N ASP A 261 -4.75 -4.11 26.00
CA ASP A 261 -5.93 -4.92 25.66
C ASP A 261 -7.05 -4.03 25.08
N ALA A 262 -7.27 -2.86 25.67
CA ALA A 262 -8.17 -1.84 25.15
C ALA A 262 -7.71 -1.34 23.77
N LEU A 263 -6.41 -1.06 23.62
CA LEU A 263 -5.82 -0.66 22.34
C LEU A 263 -5.97 -1.78 21.29
N GLN A 264 -5.76 -3.03 21.66
CA GLN A 264 -5.93 -4.17 20.76
C GLN A 264 -7.40 -4.34 20.35
N THR A 265 -8.35 -4.15 21.27
CA THR A 265 -9.79 -4.20 20.99
C THR A 265 -10.21 -3.08 20.03
N ILE A 266 -9.74 -1.86 20.25
CA ILE A 266 -9.98 -0.72 19.35
C ILE A 266 -9.41 -1.03 17.97
N LYS A 267 -8.16 -1.48 17.90
CA LYS A 267 -7.50 -1.90 16.65
C LYS A 267 -8.34 -2.93 15.90
N ASP A 268 -8.66 -4.06 16.51
CA ASP A 268 -9.36 -5.16 15.84
C ASP A 268 -10.74 -4.74 15.33
N LYS A 269 -11.49 -3.99 16.16
CA LYS A 269 -12.81 -3.47 15.79
C LYS A 269 -12.75 -2.53 14.60
N TYR A 270 -11.85 -1.54 14.65
CA TYR A 270 -11.80 -0.50 13.64
C TYR A 270 -11.02 -0.91 12.39
N PHE A 271 -10.06 -1.82 12.49
CA PHE A 271 -9.40 -2.40 11.31
C PHE A 271 -10.39 -3.14 10.43
N LYS A 272 -11.30 -3.92 11.02
CA LYS A 272 -12.37 -4.56 10.23
C LYS A 272 -13.24 -3.53 9.53
N LYS A 273 -13.65 -2.45 10.22
CA LYS A 273 -14.43 -1.36 9.62
C LYS A 273 -13.70 -0.67 8.48
N ILE A 274 -12.41 -0.34 8.66
CA ILE A 274 -11.58 0.27 7.62
C ILE A 274 -11.48 -0.66 6.41
N ALA A 275 -11.18 -1.95 6.62
CA ALA A 275 -11.08 -2.94 5.56
C ALA A 275 -12.39 -3.10 4.78
N ASP A 276 -13.53 -3.12 5.47
CA ASP A 276 -14.86 -3.21 4.86
C ASP A 276 -15.22 -1.95 4.06
N ALA A 277 -14.92 -0.76 4.59
CA ALA A 277 -15.12 0.51 3.89
C ALA A 277 -14.22 0.60 2.65
N GLU A 278 -12.93 0.26 2.77
CA GLU A 278 -12.01 0.21 1.64
C GLU A 278 -12.49 -0.75 0.56
N LYS A 279 -12.92 -1.96 0.93
CA LYS A 279 -13.44 -2.97 -0.02
C LYS A 279 -14.66 -2.46 -0.77
N ARG A 280 -15.55 -1.75 -0.08
CA ARG A 280 -16.76 -1.16 -0.68
C ARG A 280 -16.41 -0.07 -1.68
N CYS A 281 -15.54 0.86 -1.27
CA CYS A 281 -15.07 1.96 -2.10
C CYS A 281 -14.30 1.47 -3.33
N SER A 282 -13.32 0.59 -3.16
CA SER A 282 -12.53 0.04 -4.27
C SER A 282 -13.42 -0.76 -5.23
N GLY A 283 -14.34 -1.56 -4.71
CA GLY A 283 -15.28 -2.31 -5.53
C GLY A 283 -16.23 -1.42 -6.35
N GLN A 284 -16.61 -0.24 -5.86
CA GLN A 284 -17.39 0.72 -6.63
C GLN A 284 -16.55 1.43 -7.69
N VAL A 285 -15.30 1.77 -7.41
CA VAL A 285 -14.35 2.33 -8.40
C VAL A 285 -14.13 1.34 -9.53
N ASP A 286 -13.83 0.07 -9.22
CA ASP A 286 -13.60 -0.95 -10.22
C ASP A 286 -14.84 -1.12 -11.14
N ARG A 287 -16.06 -1.09 -10.57
CA ARG A 287 -17.30 -1.11 -11.37
C ARG A 287 -17.42 0.10 -12.29
N ILE A 288 -17.19 1.31 -11.77
CA ILE A 288 -17.24 2.54 -12.58
C ILE A 288 -16.24 2.46 -13.74
N ILE A 289 -15.00 2.04 -13.47
CA ILE A 289 -13.96 1.90 -14.48
C ILE A 289 -14.35 0.85 -15.53
N GLN A 290 -14.87 -0.30 -15.12
CA GLN A 290 -15.29 -1.35 -16.07
C GLN A 290 -16.46 -0.90 -16.95
N ASN A 291 -17.45 -0.22 -16.37
CA ASN A 291 -18.58 0.33 -17.12
C ASN A 291 -18.10 1.39 -18.13
N ALA A 292 -17.19 2.27 -17.72
CA ALA A 292 -16.59 3.28 -18.60
C ALA A 292 -15.83 2.65 -19.77
N LYS A 293 -15.00 1.63 -19.48
CA LYS A 293 -14.30 0.88 -20.53
C LYS A 293 -15.26 0.22 -21.49
N GLN A 294 -16.36 -0.35 -21.00
CA GLN A 294 -17.37 -0.98 -21.84
C GLN A 294 -18.06 0.05 -22.76
N GLU A 295 -18.52 1.18 -22.22
CA GLU A 295 -19.16 2.24 -23.02
C GLU A 295 -18.21 2.84 -24.07
N LEU A 296 -16.92 3.02 -23.74
CA LEU A 296 -15.91 3.47 -24.70
C LEU A 296 -15.71 2.44 -25.83
N ARG A 297 -15.64 1.14 -25.50
CA ARG A 297 -15.54 0.06 -26.50
C ARG A 297 -16.76 0.01 -27.40
N ASP A 298 -17.96 0.13 -26.83
CA ASP A 298 -19.22 0.12 -27.59
C ASP A 298 -19.33 1.34 -28.53
N ALA A 299 -18.70 2.47 -28.15
CA ALA A 299 -18.57 3.66 -28.99
C ALA A 299 -17.42 3.58 -30.02
N GLY A 300 -16.64 2.49 -30.05
CA GLY A 300 -15.48 2.33 -30.92
C GLY A 300 -14.32 3.28 -30.60
N LEU A 301 -14.16 3.63 -29.31
CA LEU A 301 -13.13 4.51 -28.76
C LEU A 301 -12.06 3.70 -27.99
N ASN A 302 -10.88 4.30 -27.80
CA ASN A 302 -9.80 3.69 -27.02
C ASN A 302 -10.11 3.72 -25.50
N ASP A 303 -9.73 2.68 -24.76
CA ASP A 303 -10.06 2.46 -23.35
C ASP A 303 -8.92 2.85 -22.37
N THR A 304 -7.97 3.67 -22.82
CA THR A 304 -6.80 4.08 -22.02
C THR A 304 -7.13 5.06 -20.89
N GLY A 305 -8.13 5.93 -21.06
CA GLY A 305 -8.50 6.96 -20.08
C GLY A 305 -8.84 6.43 -18.68
N PRO A 306 -9.70 5.40 -18.55
CA PRO A 306 -10.08 4.83 -17.26
C PRO A 306 -8.93 4.28 -16.39
N ASN A 307 -7.76 3.96 -16.96
CA ASN A 307 -6.60 3.50 -16.18
C ASN A 307 -6.00 4.65 -15.34
N ALA A 308 -6.01 5.88 -15.86
CA ALA A 308 -5.53 7.05 -15.12
C ALA A 308 -6.42 7.35 -13.90
N TRP A 309 -7.72 7.10 -13.99
CA TRP A 309 -8.65 7.27 -12.88
C TRP A 309 -8.36 6.32 -11.72
N LYS A 310 -7.89 5.10 -12.02
CA LYS A 310 -7.44 4.16 -10.99
C LYS A 310 -6.25 4.72 -10.21
N GLN A 311 -5.26 5.29 -10.90
CA GLN A 311 -4.10 5.91 -10.26
C GLN A 311 -4.50 7.12 -9.40
N GLU A 312 -5.42 7.95 -9.90
CA GLU A 312 -5.96 9.09 -9.13
C GLU A 312 -6.67 8.61 -7.85
N TYR A 313 -7.48 7.56 -7.94
CA TYR A 313 -8.14 6.96 -6.78
C TYR A 313 -7.14 6.42 -5.74
N GLU A 314 -6.11 5.68 -6.17
CA GLU A 314 -5.07 5.18 -5.25
C GLU A 314 -4.32 6.33 -4.55
N SER A 315 -4.02 7.41 -5.28
CA SER A 315 -3.43 8.61 -4.69
C SER A 315 -4.34 9.25 -3.64
N LEU A 316 -5.64 9.35 -3.91
CA LEU A 316 -6.62 9.88 -2.97
C LEU A 316 -6.79 8.99 -1.74
N LYS A 317 -6.76 7.66 -1.93
CA LYS A 317 -6.79 6.68 -0.85
C LYS A 317 -5.59 6.87 0.09
N SER A 318 -4.38 6.95 -0.45
CA SER A 318 -3.16 7.21 0.33
C SER A 318 -3.23 8.55 1.08
N GLN A 319 -3.75 9.60 0.44
CA GLN A 319 -3.95 10.90 1.09
C GLN A 319 -4.98 10.83 2.24
N ALA A 320 -6.07 10.10 2.06
CA ALA A 320 -7.08 9.91 3.11
C ALA A 320 -6.52 9.11 4.30
N GLN A 321 -5.75 8.05 4.03
CA GLN A 321 -5.09 7.24 5.05
C GLN A 321 -4.07 8.05 5.86
N SER A 322 -3.20 8.80 5.18
CA SER A 322 -2.23 9.68 5.88
C SER A 322 -2.93 10.73 6.74
N LYS A 323 -3.99 11.38 6.24
CA LYS A 323 -4.78 12.33 7.01
C LYS A 323 -5.48 11.70 8.21
N ALA A 324 -5.99 10.48 8.05
CA ALA A 324 -6.59 9.71 9.15
C ALA A 324 -5.55 9.42 10.25
N LEU A 325 -4.37 8.91 9.87
CA LEU A 325 -3.27 8.65 10.78
C LEU A 325 -2.82 9.91 11.52
N SER A 326 -2.67 11.05 10.82
CA SER A 326 -2.32 12.31 11.47
C SER A 326 -3.38 12.77 12.47
N ARG A 327 -4.67 12.50 12.26
CA ARG A 327 -5.71 12.84 13.24
C ARG A 327 -5.62 11.97 14.49
N LEU A 328 -5.41 10.67 14.32
CA LEU A 328 -5.27 9.73 15.44
C LEU A 328 -4.00 9.98 16.26
N GLN A 329 -2.96 10.54 15.65
CA GLN A 329 -1.76 10.97 16.37
C GLN A 329 -1.97 12.27 17.16
N ASN A 330 -3.04 13.01 16.87
CA ASN A 330 -3.34 14.31 17.48
C ASN A 330 -4.48 14.27 18.49
N SER A 331 -5.19 13.14 18.59
CA SER A 331 -6.20 12.85 19.62
C SER A 331 -5.53 12.16 20.80
#